data_AF-A0A117KXN9-F1
#
_entry.id   AF-A0A117KXN9-F1
#
_cell.length_a   1.000
_cell.length_b   1.000
_cell.length_c   1.000
_cell.angle_alpha   90.00
_cell.angle_beta   90.00
_cell.angle_gamma   90.00
#
_symmetry.space_group_name_H-M   'P 1'
#
loop_
_entity.id
_entity.type
_entity.pdbx_description
1 polymer ?
#
loop_
_entity_poly.entity_id
_entity_poly.type
_entity_poly.pdbx_seq_one_letter_code
_entity_poly.pdbx_strand_id
1 'polypeptide(L)'
;MEIDVFSSINSATDDGLAGKVVLVVDTLRATTTIAAALDAGCLEIIPVLTPEEAIEMRERLEDDRVLLGGEKGGAENPRVRPGQLSPGIYARGGGR
;
A
#
# COMPACT_ATOMS: atom_id res chain seq x y z
N MET A 1 -4.26 28.62 4.55
CA MET A 1 -4.18 27.14 4.46
C MET A 1 -5.48 26.62 5.05
N GLU A 2 -6.28 25.97 4.23
CA GLU A 2 -7.52 25.30 4.65
C GLU A 2 -7.22 23.82 4.88
N ILE A 3 -7.81 23.22 5.90
CA ILE A 3 -7.59 21.82 6.26
C ILE A 3 -8.94 21.17 6.51
N ASP A 4 -9.27 20.21 5.66
CA ASP A 4 -10.45 19.35 5.81
C ASP A 4 -10.03 17.98 6.34
N VAL A 5 -10.88 17.38 7.16
CA VAL A 5 -10.64 16.05 7.72
C VAL A 5 -11.84 15.16 7.41
N PHE A 6 -11.59 14.08 6.68
CA PHE A 6 -12.54 13.01 6.44
C PHE A 6 -12.16 11.83 7.34
N SER A 7 -13.05 11.40 8.22
CA SER A 7 -12.78 10.31 9.18
C SER A 7 -12.71 8.94 8.51
N SER A 8 -13.23 8.82 7.28
CA SER A 8 -13.12 7.63 6.44
C SER A 8 -13.23 8.03 4.96
N ILE A 9 -12.76 7.15 4.07
CA ILE A 9 -12.93 7.37 2.63
C ILE A 9 -14.41 7.47 2.22
N ASN A 10 -15.31 6.79 2.95
CA ASN A 10 -16.75 6.84 2.71
C ASN A 10 -17.38 8.22 3.00
N SER A 11 -16.67 9.08 3.74
CA SER A 11 -17.10 10.46 4.00
C SER A 11 -16.47 11.47 3.04
N ALA A 12 -15.47 11.06 2.27
CA ALA A 12 -14.85 11.92 1.27
C ALA A 12 -15.74 12.03 0.03
N THR A 13 -15.82 13.23 -0.53
CA THR A 13 -16.51 13.51 -1.79
C THR A 13 -15.50 13.94 -2.83
N ASP A 14 -15.82 13.71 -4.10
CA ASP A 14 -14.94 14.11 -5.22
C ASP A 14 -14.64 15.61 -5.17
N ASP A 15 -15.66 16.45 -4.97
CA ASP A 15 -15.50 17.91 -4.79
C ASP A 15 -14.66 18.26 -3.56
N GLY A 16 -14.75 17.46 -2.50
CA GLY A 16 -13.99 17.63 -1.27
C GLY A 16 -12.48 17.37 -1.45
N LEU A 17 -12.10 16.57 -2.46
CA LEU A 17 -10.72 16.16 -2.75
C LEU A 17 -10.12 16.88 -3.96
N ALA A 18 -10.95 17.27 -4.94
CA ALA A 18 -10.51 17.81 -6.21
C ALA A 18 -9.62 19.06 -6.04
N GLY A 19 -8.46 19.05 -6.69
CA GLY A 19 -7.52 20.18 -6.68
C GLY A 19 -6.80 20.41 -5.34
N LYS A 20 -6.92 19.50 -4.37
CA LYS A 20 -6.26 19.60 -3.06
C LYS A 20 -5.08 18.65 -2.92
N VAL A 21 -4.19 18.97 -1.98
CA VAL A 21 -3.19 18.01 -1.49
C VAL A 21 -3.87 17.08 -0.50
N VAL A 22 -3.84 15.77 -0.78
CA VAL A 22 -4.51 14.75 0.03
C VAL A 22 -3.47 14.00 0.85
N LEU A 23 -3.68 13.93 2.16
CA LEU A 23 -2.91 13.09 3.07
C LEU A 23 -3.75 11.89 3.49
N VAL A 24 -3.39 10.70 3.02
CA VAL A 24 -4.03 9.45 3.46
C VAL A 24 -3.42 9.01 4.78
N VAL A 25 -4.26 8.68 5.77
CA VAL A 25 -3.82 8.25 7.10
C VAL A 25 -4.48 6.91 7.44
N ASP A 26 -3.67 5.86 7.47
CA ASP A 26 -4.01 4.56 8.03
C ASP A 26 -2.82 4.09 8.87
N THR A 27 -2.81 4.53 10.12
CA THR A 27 -1.69 4.30 11.03
C THR A 27 -1.51 2.82 11.38
N LEU A 28 -2.58 2.02 11.34
CA LEU A 28 -2.62 0.62 11.75
C LEU A 28 -3.20 -0.25 10.63
N ARG A 29 -2.40 -0.63 9.63
CA ARG A 29 -0.94 -0.46 9.50
C ARG A 29 -0.50 -0.02 8.11
N ALA A 30 -1.41 0.42 7.25
CA ALA A 30 -1.08 0.59 5.83
C ALA A 30 -0.05 1.71 5.62
N THR A 31 -0.34 2.95 6.02
CA THR A 31 0.55 4.08 5.70
C THR A 31 1.84 4.06 6.51
N THR A 32 1.84 3.48 7.71
CA THR A 32 3.07 3.23 8.49
C THR A 32 3.96 2.17 7.83
N THR A 33 3.37 1.10 7.29
CA THR A 33 4.12 0.08 6.53
C THR A 33 4.71 0.66 5.24
N ILE A 34 3.95 1.48 4.51
CA ILE A 34 4.43 2.16 3.30
C ILE A 34 5.65 3.02 3.63
N ALA A 35 5.55 3.88 4.65
CA ALA A 35 6.63 4.76 5.07
C ALA A 35 7.88 3.96 5.48
N ALA A 36 7.70 2.91 6.29
CA ALA A 36 8.80 2.05 6.74
C ALA A 36 9.47 1.29 5.57
N ALA A 37 8.70 0.81 4.60
CA ALA A 37 9.25 0.10 3.44
C ALA A 37 10.10 1.05 2.56
N LEU A 38 9.62 2.27 2.32
CA LEU A 38 10.36 3.28 1.57
C LEU A 38 11.65 3.70 2.30
N ASP A 39 11.58 3.92 3.61
CA ASP A 39 12.77 4.21 4.44
C ASP A 39 13.80 3.08 4.42
N ALA A 40 13.33 1.83 4.37
CA ALA A 40 14.18 0.64 4.23
C ALA A 40 14.79 0.46 2.82
N GLY A 41 14.51 1.35 1.86
CA GLY A 41 15.07 1.32 0.51
C GLY A 41 14.18 0.64 -0.54
N CYS A 42 12.89 0.46 -0.25
CA CYS A 42 11.93 0.12 -1.30
C CYS A 42 11.89 1.23 -2.36
N LEU A 43 11.98 0.85 -3.64
CA LEU A 43 11.99 1.81 -4.74
C LEU A 43 10.59 2.33 -5.07
N GLU A 44 9.58 1.51 -4.86
CA GLU A 44 8.21 1.78 -5.29
C GLU A 44 7.23 0.90 -4.52
N ILE A 45 6.12 1.51 -4.12
CA ILE A 45 4.98 0.84 -3.52
C ILE A 45 3.77 0.97 -4.44
N ILE A 46 3.14 -0.15 -4.80
CA ILE A 46 1.92 -0.18 -5.58
C ILE A 46 0.81 -0.80 -4.73
N PRO A 47 -0.15 0.00 -4.23
CA PRO A 47 -1.34 -0.51 -3.58
C PRO A 47 -2.29 -1.14 -4.60
N VAL A 48 -2.78 -2.35 -4.32
CA VAL A 48 -3.82 -3.03 -5.10
C VAL A 48 -5.00 -3.41 -4.20
N LEU A 49 -6.15 -3.71 -4.81
CA LEU A 49 -7.37 -4.00 -4.06
C LEU A 49 -7.41 -5.46 -3.61
N THR A 50 -6.87 -6.37 -4.42
CA THR A 50 -6.96 -7.82 -4.16
C THR A 50 -5.59 -8.50 -4.17
N PRO A 51 -5.42 -9.60 -3.42
CA PRO A 51 -4.21 -10.44 -3.51
C PRO A 51 -3.96 -11.00 -4.90
N GLU A 52 -5.03 -11.33 -5.62
CA GLU A 52 -4.97 -11.87 -6.98
C GLU A 52 -4.33 -10.85 -7.95
N GLU A 53 -4.76 -9.59 -7.90
CA GLU A 53 -4.13 -8.49 -8.66
C GLU A 53 -2.64 -8.34 -8.34
N ALA A 54 -2.26 -8.49 -7.06
CA ALA A 54 -0.85 -8.38 -6.65
C ALA A 54 0.00 -9.49 -7.28
N ILE A 55 -0.52 -10.72 -7.29
CA ILE A 55 0.15 -11.90 -7.87
C ILE A 55 0.27 -11.75 -9.39
N GLU A 56 -0.82 -11.41 -10.07
CA GLU A 56 -0.83 -11.17 -11.53
C GLU A 56 0.16 -10.06 -11.92
N MET A 57 0.22 -8.99 -11.12
CA MET A 57 1.14 -7.88 -11.39
C MET A 57 2.60 -8.30 -11.23
N ARG A 58 2.95 -9.07 -10.20
CA ARG A 58 4.30 -9.64 -10.05
C ARG A 58 4.66 -10.54 -11.23
N GLU A 59 3.76 -11.43 -11.62
CA GLU A 59 3.99 -12.35 -12.74
C GLU A 59 4.23 -11.60 -14.05
N ARG A 60 3.49 -10.51 -14.29
CA ARG A 60 3.67 -9.66 -15.48
C ARG A 60 4.98 -8.86 -15.49
N LEU A 61 5.52 -8.52 -14.32
CA LEU A 61 6.72 -7.70 -14.21
C LEU A 61 8.02 -8.50 -14.33
N GLU A 62 7.96 -9.82 -14.10
CA GLU A 62 9.10 -10.74 -14.23
C GLU A 62 10.39 -10.24 -13.54
N ASP A 63 10.25 -9.60 -12.36
CA ASP A 63 11.36 -9.03 -11.59
C ASP A 63 11.46 -9.68 -10.21
N ASP A 64 12.58 -10.36 -9.94
CA ASP A 64 12.81 -11.09 -8.68
C ASP A 64 12.94 -10.18 -7.45
N ARG A 65 13.12 -8.87 -7.65
CA ARG A 65 13.15 -7.88 -6.56
C ARG A 65 11.75 -7.53 -6.06
N VAL A 66 10.72 -8.04 -6.70
CA VAL A 66 9.33 -7.83 -6.32
C VAL A 66 9.00 -8.62 -5.07
N LEU A 67 8.50 -7.89 -4.08
CA LEU A 67 7.93 -8.42 -2.86
C LEU A 67 6.43 -8.17 -2.85
N LEU A 68 5.68 -9.21 -2.48
CA LEU A 68 4.25 -9.11 -2.23
C LEU A 68 4.04 -8.95 -0.73
N GLY A 69 3.25 -7.96 -0.33
CA GLY A 69 2.78 -7.68 1.02
C GLY A 69 1.26 -7.56 1.09
N GLY A 70 0.67 -7.90 2.23
CA GLY A 70 -0.75 -8.18 2.30
C GLY A 70 -1.23 -8.49 3.71
N GLU A 71 -2.34 -7.90 4.13
CA GLU A 71 -3.11 -8.42 5.27
C GLU A 71 -4.57 -8.68 4.87
N LYS A 72 -5.19 -9.65 5.54
CA LYS A 72 -6.65 -9.85 5.51
C LYS A 72 -7.13 -10.17 6.92
N GLY A 73 -7.94 -9.28 7.50
CA GLY A 73 -8.48 -9.47 8.85
C GLY A 73 -7.42 -9.37 9.95
N GLY A 74 -6.36 -8.59 9.73
CA GLY A 74 -5.24 -8.40 10.64
C GLY A 74 -4.15 -9.48 10.56
N ALA A 75 -4.38 -10.55 9.79
CA ALA A 75 -3.45 -11.64 9.59
C ALA A 75 -2.73 -11.53 8.24
N GLU A 76 -1.52 -12.08 8.18
CA GLU A 76 -0.78 -12.24 6.92
C GLU A 76 -1.58 -13.08 5.93
N ASN A 77 -1.58 -12.66 4.68
CA ASN A 77 -2.11 -13.52 3.63
C ASN A 77 -1.09 -14.64 3.32
N PRO A 78 -1.43 -15.93 3.47
CA PRO A 78 -0.49 -17.04 3.25
C PRO A 78 0.07 -17.13 1.83
N ARG A 79 -0.59 -16.49 0.85
CA ARG A 79 -0.15 -16.43 -0.56
C ARG A 79 0.89 -15.34 -0.81
N VAL A 80 1.23 -14.59 0.23
CA VAL A 80 2.05 -13.39 0.24
C VAL A 80 3.23 -13.65 1.20
N ARG A 81 4.40 -13.02 1.01
CA ARG A 81 5.58 -13.37 1.82
C ARG A 81 5.33 -13.08 3.32
N PRO A 82 5.82 -13.92 4.25
CA PRO A 82 5.71 -13.66 5.68
C PRO A 82 6.39 -12.35 6.07
N GLY A 83 5.76 -11.54 6.93
CA GLY A 83 6.30 -10.29 7.48
C GLY A 83 5.85 -8.98 6.81
N GLN A 84 4.97 -9.01 5.79
CA GLN A 84 4.48 -7.80 5.12
C GLN A 84 2.95 -7.67 5.28
N LEU A 85 2.52 -6.70 6.10
CA LEU A 85 1.18 -6.67 6.73
C LEU A 85 0.34 -5.43 6.39
N SER A 86 0.11 -5.20 5.10
CA SER A 86 -0.69 -4.07 4.60
C SER A 86 -1.47 -4.49 3.36
N PRO A 87 -2.72 -4.00 3.16
CA PRO A 87 -3.59 -4.46 2.08
C PRO A 87 -2.92 -4.30 0.71
N GLY A 88 -2.80 -5.42 -0.03
CA GLY A 88 -2.40 -5.42 -1.44
C GLY A 88 -1.14 -4.62 -1.79
N ILE A 89 -0.11 -4.61 -0.94
CA ILE A 89 1.08 -3.80 -1.20
C ILE A 89 2.10 -4.61 -1.99
N TYR A 90 2.35 -4.19 -3.23
CA TYR A 90 3.52 -4.60 -3.99
C TYR A 90 4.68 -3.65 -3.66
N ALA A 91 5.88 -4.20 -3.46
CA ALA A 91 7.09 -3.44 -3.18
C ALA A 91 8.24 -3.91 -4.08
N ARG A 92 8.91 -3.00 -4.78
CA ARG A 92 10.15 -3.34 -5.51
C ARG A 92 11.37 -3.05 -4.64
N GLY A 93 12.07 -4.09 -4.22
CA GLY A 93 13.28 -3.95 -3.41
C GLY A 93 14.40 -3.23 -4.17
N GLY A 94 15.01 -2.22 -3.54
CA GLY A 94 16.26 -1.63 -4.00
C GLY A 94 17.42 -2.52 -3.59
N GLY A 95 18.20 -3.00 -4.56
CA GLY A 95 19.49 -3.62 -4.27
C GLY A 95 20.47 -2.56 -3.77
N ARG A 96 21.17 -2.85 -2.68
CA ARG A 96 22.49 -2.25 -2.44
C ARG A 96 23.54 -3.05 -3.18
#